data_AF-A0A0Q3PG40-F1
#
_entry.id   AF-A0A0Q3PG40-F1
#
_cell.length_a   1.000
_cell.length_b   1.000
_cell.length_c   1.000
_cell.angle_alpha   90.00
_cell.angle_beta   90.00
_cell.angle_gamma   90.00
#
_symmetry.space_group_name_H-M   'P 1'
#
loop_
_entity.id
_entity.type
_entity.pdbx_description
1 polymer ?
#
loop_
_entity_poly.entity_id
_entity_poly.type
_entity_poly.pdbx_seq_one_letter_code
_entity_poly.pdbx_strand_id
1 'polypeptide(L)'
;MNVSTMNHLYICRDRNAFLFISTAPEPLEFLHVHRKSSVLDIQKDSCESNHNITCKVGYPFLKTAEEISFKISFQFNASYLLENATIHVYATSDSEEPPETLSDNRGHVTIPIKYEVGLIFVSVFKEHHVIIAANDTIPIAINTTEQIGDEVTLHYRVEKGEHFPMPNLTLQILFPNVTAAKNTLLYLTALSHSQNTICQASYPVDPLKISTGKSFVVPKIKEPTKDTIMDCDTYSCASINCALVPSDIYQVNVSLRVWKPTIIKASIHSLTLVVKALLRSENSSLILRNDHQKLETMIKISKELPPGTVPLWVILLSIFAGLLILALLIFALWKAGFFKRPLKKKMEK
;
A
#
# COMPACT_ATOMS: atom_id res chain seq x y z
N MET A 1 32.63 0.02 6.88
CA MET A 1 32.98 0.12 8.32
C MET A 1 34.26 0.94 8.47
N ASN A 2 34.38 1.76 9.52
CA ASN A 2 35.66 2.38 9.90
C ASN A 2 36.15 1.67 11.18
N VAL A 3 37.40 1.25 11.20
CA VAL A 3 38.05 0.60 12.35
C VAL A 3 39.30 1.39 12.66
N SER A 4 39.55 1.72 13.93
CA SER A 4 40.80 2.34 14.36
C SER A 4 41.48 1.55 15.47
N THR A 5 42.80 1.60 15.45
CA THR A 5 43.68 0.94 16.44
C THR A 5 44.62 1.99 17.01
N MET A 6 44.72 2.06 18.33
CA MET A 6 45.54 3.02 19.05
C MET A 6 46.42 2.30 20.07
N ASN A 7 47.70 2.65 20.13
CA ASN A 7 48.61 2.08 21.14
C ASN A 7 48.58 2.93 22.42
N HIS A 8 48.11 2.35 23.52
CA HIS A 8 48.01 3.00 24.83
C HIS A 8 49.21 2.75 25.77
N LEU A 9 50.12 1.84 25.44
CA LEU A 9 51.25 1.45 26.30
C LEU A 9 52.61 1.56 25.61
N TYR A 10 53.68 1.45 26.42
CA TYR A 10 55.06 1.60 25.97
C TYR A 10 55.44 0.53 24.94
N ILE A 11 55.42 0.97 23.68
CA ILE A 11 56.27 0.50 22.58
C ILE A 11 56.12 -0.98 22.24
N CYS A 12 55.32 -1.28 21.19
CA CYS A 12 55.61 -2.42 20.32
C CYS A 12 56.96 -2.14 19.65
N ARG A 13 58.07 -2.57 20.28
CA ARG A 13 59.44 -2.23 19.85
C ARG A 13 59.97 -3.34 18.95
N ASP A 14 60.36 -2.98 17.73
CA ASP A 14 61.01 -3.87 16.74
C ASP A 14 60.20 -5.11 16.34
N ARG A 15 58.87 -5.02 16.41
CA ARG A 15 57.97 -6.15 16.20
C ARG A 15 56.78 -5.76 15.33
N ASN A 16 56.27 -6.70 14.54
CA ASN A 16 55.12 -6.41 13.67
C ASN A 16 53.86 -6.27 14.52
N ALA A 17 53.00 -5.32 14.12
CA ALA A 17 51.64 -5.20 14.64
C ALA A 17 50.66 -5.61 13.53
N PHE A 18 49.76 -6.51 13.87
CA PHE A 18 48.78 -7.08 12.95
C PHE A 18 47.36 -6.79 13.46
N LEU A 19 46.52 -6.31 12.55
CA LEU A 19 45.09 -6.20 12.74
C LEU A 19 44.45 -7.34 11.97
N PHE A 20 43.71 -8.17 12.66
CA PHE A 20 42.97 -9.25 12.06
C PHE A 20 41.47 -8.96 12.16
N ILE A 21 40.77 -9.24 11.08
CA ILE A 21 39.34 -9.02 10.95
C ILE A 21 38.73 -10.31 10.41
N SER A 22 37.76 -10.82 11.13
CA SER A 22 36.96 -11.97 10.70
C SER A 22 35.48 -11.61 10.73
N THR A 23 34.72 -12.21 9.82
CA THR A 23 33.27 -12.09 9.75
C THR A 23 32.64 -13.41 10.13
N ALA A 24 31.59 -13.37 10.96
CA ALA A 24 30.80 -14.54 11.29
C ALA A 24 29.35 -14.12 11.58
N PRO A 25 28.33 -14.84 11.07
CA PRO A 25 28.35 -15.81 9.96
C PRO A 25 28.56 -15.15 8.58
N GLU A 26 28.48 -15.89 7.46
CA GLU A 26 28.87 -15.45 6.10
C GLU A 26 27.72 -14.87 5.22
N PRO A 27 27.22 -13.65 5.45
CA PRO A 27 26.56 -12.88 4.40
C PRO A 27 27.45 -11.75 3.89
N LEU A 28 28.61 -11.50 4.51
CA LEU A 28 29.49 -10.39 4.18
C LEU A 28 30.78 -10.95 3.58
N GLU A 29 30.93 -10.74 2.29
CA GLU A 29 32.17 -10.98 1.57
C GLU A 29 33.00 -9.70 1.58
N PHE A 30 34.32 -9.84 1.75
CA PHE A 30 35.20 -8.70 1.75
C PHE A 30 35.42 -8.18 0.32
N LEU A 31 35.24 -6.86 0.12
CA LEU A 31 35.42 -6.24 -1.20
C LEU A 31 36.72 -5.46 -1.29
N HIS A 32 36.96 -4.53 -0.36
CA HIS A 32 38.16 -3.68 -0.39
C HIS A 32 38.52 -3.14 1.00
N VAL A 33 39.82 -3.01 1.28
CA VAL A 33 40.34 -2.32 2.47
C VAL A 33 41.15 -1.11 2.06
N HIS A 34 40.91 0.03 2.70
CA HIS A 34 41.67 1.25 2.53
C HIS A 34 42.19 1.75 3.87
N ARG A 35 43.50 1.89 4.00
CA ARG A 35 44.10 2.60 5.13
C ARG A 35 43.89 4.11 4.93
N LYS A 36 43.30 4.79 5.92
CA LYS A 36 43.28 6.25 5.97
C LYS A 36 44.58 6.71 6.61
N SER A 37 45.50 7.24 5.81
CA SER A 37 46.72 7.86 6.32
C SER A 37 46.61 9.38 6.28
N SER A 38 46.95 10.04 7.39
CA SER A 38 47.18 11.49 7.45
C SER A 38 48.64 11.87 7.13
N VAL A 39 49.52 10.88 6.94
CA VAL A 39 50.95 11.10 6.66
C VAL A 39 51.41 10.19 5.51
N LEU A 40 52.21 10.78 4.63
CA LEU A 40 52.74 10.25 3.37
C LEU A 40 53.34 8.83 3.51
N ASP A 41 52.96 7.97 2.57
CA ASP A 41 53.55 6.68 2.19
C ASP A 41 53.63 5.54 3.22
N ILE A 42 52.64 4.62 3.19
CA ILE A 42 52.84 3.18 3.44
C ILE A 42 52.09 2.39 2.36
N GLN A 43 52.81 1.43 1.78
CA GLN A 43 52.57 0.67 0.55
C GLN A 43 51.15 0.12 0.34
N LYS A 44 50.81 0.00 -0.94
CA LYS A 44 49.54 -0.46 -1.52
C LYS A 44 49.17 -1.92 -1.22
N ASP A 45 50.03 -2.70 -0.54
CA ASP A 45 49.84 -4.13 -0.23
C ASP A 45 50.00 -4.45 1.27
N SER A 46 49.17 -3.83 2.11
CA SER A 46 49.25 -3.98 3.57
C SER A 46 48.31 -5.06 4.14
N CYS A 47 47.40 -5.62 3.35
CA CYS A 47 46.40 -6.57 3.84
C CYS A 47 46.29 -7.80 2.93
N GLU A 48 46.27 -8.99 3.54
CA GLU A 48 46.01 -10.27 2.86
C GLU A 48 44.60 -10.74 3.18
N SER A 49 43.84 -11.18 2.17
CA SER A 49 42.47 -11.69 2.33
C SER A 49 42.40 -13.17 1.97
N ASN A 50 42.08 -14.01 2.94
CA ASN A 50 41.73 -15.42 2.70
C ASN A 50 40.65 -15.85 3.69
N HIS A 51 39.38 -15.61 3.36
CA HIS A 51 38.17 -15.65 4.22
C HIS A 51 38.21 -14.68 5.42
N ASN A 52 39.34 -14.54 6.09
CA ASN A 52 39.64 -13.48 7.05
C ASN A 52 40.61 -12.47 6.43
N ILE A 53 40.57 -11.23 6.92
CA ILE A 53 41.51 -10.18 6.53
C ILE A 53 42.57 -10.02 7.60
N THR A 54 43.84 -10.04 7.18
CA THR A 54 44.97 -9.67 8.04
C THR A 54 45.63 -8.44 7.46
N CYS A 55 45.63 -7.35 8.21
CA CYS A 55 46.25 -6.09 7.84
C CYS A 55 47.47 -5.81 8.72
N LYS A 56 48.62 -5.53 8.08
CA LYS A 56 49.79 -4.98 8.76
C LYS A 56 49.48 -3.55 9.16
N VAL A 57 49.63 -3.23 10.44
CA VAL A 57 49.29 -1.90 11.00
C VAL A 57 50.50 -0.97 10.88
N GLY A 58 51.70 -1.48 11.13
CA GLY A 58 52.94 -0.74 10.95
C GLY A 58 54.18 -1.60 11.17
N TYR A 59 55.26 -1.17 10.54
CA TYR A 59 56.62 -1.64 10.79
C TYR A 59 57.55 -0.42 10.80
N PRO A 60 58.50 -0.28 11.74
CA PRO A 60 58.78 -1.14 12.91
C PRO A 60 58.13 -0.66 14.22
N PHE A 61 57.41 0.48 14.23
CA PHE A 61 56.91 1.10 15.46
C PHE A 61 55.56 1.79 15.26
N LEU A 62 54.60 1.54 16.16
CA LEU A 62 53.44 2.40 16.39
C LEU A 62 53.71 3.28 17.61
N LYS A 63 53.73 4.60 17.44
CA LYS A 63 54.02 5.52 18.56
C LYS A 63 52.89 5.46 19.60
N THR A 64 53.23 5.77 20.84
CA THR A 64 52.22 5.92 21.89
C THR A 64 51.22 7.00 21.48
N ALA A 65 49.93 6.70 21.61
CA ALA A 65 48.82 7.53 21.18
C ALA A 65 48.72 7.79 19.66
N GLU A 66 49.44 7.04 18.83
CA GLU A 66 49.21 7.05 17.38
C GLU A 66 48.01 6.17 17.04
N GLU A 67 47.07 6.74 16.29
CA GLU A 67 45.86 6.06 15.83
C GLU A 67 45.96 5.80 14.33
N ILE A 68 45.75 4.54 13.93
CA ILE A 68 45.63 4.18 12.52
C ILE A 68 44.19 3.77 12.25
N SER A 69 43.61 4.32 11.18
CA SER A 69 42.25 4.04 10.75
C SER A 69 42.22 3.25 9.44
N PHE A 70 41.36 2.23 9.39
CA PHE A 70 41.04 1.44 8.21
C PHE A 70 39.58 1.64 7.82
N LYS A 71 39.32 1.82 6.52
CA LYS A 71 37.99 1.79 5.92
C LYS A 71 37.83 0.47 5.18
N ILE A 72 36.88 -0.34 5.62
CA ILE A 72 36.63 -1.67 5.08
C ILE A 72 35.26 -1.66 4.38
N SER A 73 35.25 -2.16 3.14
CA SER A 73 34.07 -2.32 2.30
C SER A 73 33.73 -3.81 2.19
N PHE A 74 32.46 -4.13 2.38
CA PHE A 74 31.91 -5.48 2.30
C PHE A 74 30.87 -5.54 1.19
N GLN A 75 30.78 -6.68 0.51
CA GLN A 75 29.71 -7.05 -0.39
C GLN A 75 28.78 -8.06 0.31
N PHE A 76 27.50 -7.98 0.00
CA PHE A 76 26.51 -8.85 0.61
C PHE A 76 26.26 -10.09 -0.26
N ASN A 77 26.36 -11.29 0.32
CA ASN A 77 25.96 -12.54 -0.28
C ASN A 77 24.54 -12.90 0.18
N ALA A 78 23.60 -12.93 -0.77
CA ALA A 78 22.19 -13.19 -0.51
C ALA A 78 21.81 -14.69 -0.57
N SER A 79 22.79 -15.60 -0.73
CA SER A 79 22.55 -17.04 -0.81
C SER A 79 21.97 -17.61 0.49
N TYR A 80 22.26 -16.96 1.63
CA TYR A 80 21.73 -17.32 2.94
C TYR A 80 21.12 -16.09 3.62
N LEU A 81 19.90 -16.27 4.15
CA LEU A 81 19.21 -15.23 4.90
C LEU A 81 19.67 -15.25 6.35
N LEU A 82 20.34 -14.18 6.78
CA LEU A 82 20.89 -14.03 8.12
C LEU A 82 20.31 -12.78 8.76
N GLU A 83 19.89 -12.87 10.02
CA GLU A 83 19.30 -11.74 10.74
C GLU A 83 20.34 -10.72 11.16
N ASN A 84 21.54 -11.19 11.50
CA ASN A 84 22.64 -10.39 12.01
C ASN A 84 23.96 -10.82 11.35
N ALA A 85 24.80 -9.84 11.01
CA ALA A 85 26.20 -10.07 10.68
C ALA A 85 27.09 -9.54 11.79
N THR A 86 27.99 -10.37 12.30
CA THR A 86 28.96 -9.94 13.31
C THR A 86 30.35 -9.86 12.70
N ILE A 87 30.99 -8.72 12.92
CA ILE A 87 32.36 -8.47 12.49
C ILE A 87 33.21 -8.50 13.76
N HIS A 88 34.12 -9.46 13.84
CA HIS A 88 35.10 -9.57 14.90
C HIS A 88 36.41 -8.92 14.45
N VAL A 89 36.96 -8.08 15.32
CA VAL A 89 38.22 -7.41 15.08
C VAL A 89 39.13 -7.75 16.25
N TYR A 90 40.33 -8.22 15.95
CA TYR A 90 41.36 -8.48 16.96
C TYR A 90 42.69 -7.87 16.53
N ALA A 91 43.31 -7.12 17.43
CA ALA A 91 44.66 -6.61 17.27
C ALA A 91 45.64 -7.55 17.98
N THR A 92 46.84 -7.70 17.43
CA THR A 92 47.92 -8.43 18.09
C THR A 92 49.28 -7.88 17.63
N SER A 93 50.30 -8.15 18.42
CA SER A 93 51.69 -7.83 18.11
C SER A 93 52.56 -9.05 18.40
N ASP A 94 53.74 -9.13 17.78
CA ASP A 94 54.71 -10.17 18.15
C ASP A 94 55.27 -9.97 19.58
N SER A 95 54.89 -8.90 20.28
CA SER A 95 55.35 -8.60 21.65
C SER A 95 54.68 -9.51 22.69
N GLU A 96 55.39 -9.86 23.75
CA GLU A 96 54.79 -10.55 24.90
C GLU A 96 53.95 -9.58 25.71
N GLU A 97 52.70 -9.99 25.96
CA GLU A 97 51.72 -9.19 26.68
C GLU A 97 51.17 -10.00 27.87
N PRO A 98 50.99 -9.40 29.05
CA PRO A 98 50.37 -10.07 30.19
C PRO A 98 48.97 -10.61 29.85
N PRO A 99 48.57 -11.80 30.33
CA PRO A 99 47.26 -12.38 30.05
C PRO A 99 46.07 -11.47 30.46
N GLU A 100 46.30 -10.59 31.43
CA GLU A 100 45.32 -9.67 32.01
C GLU A 100 44.94 -8.53 31.05
N THR A 101 45.83 -8.13 30.14
CA THR A 101 45.59 -6.99 29.23
C THR A 101 45.03 -7.43 27.88
N LEU A 102 45.14 -8.71 27.50
CA LEU A 102 44.67 -9.26 26.21
C LEU A 102 43.19 -9.03 25.83
N SER A 103 42.35 -8.58 26.77
CA SER A 103 40.93 -8.36 26.56
C SER A 103 40.60 -7.08 25.79
N ASP A 104 41.45 -6.05 25.86
CA ASP A 104 41.24 -4.75 25.19
C ASP A 104 41.55 -4.81 23.68
N ASN A 105 42.29 -5.84 23.27
CA ASN A 105 42.66 -6.12 21.88
C ASN A 105 41.49 -6.63 21.01
N ARG A 106 40.31 -6.91 21.59
CA ARG A 106 39.16 -7.49 20.88
C ARG A 106 37.97 -6.54 20.85
N GLY A 107 37.44 -6.32 19.65
CA GLY A 107 36.19 -5.62 19.41
C GLY A 107 35.25 -6.44 18.54
N HIS A 108 33.95 -6.21 18.67
CA HIS A 108 32.98 -6.76 17.73
C HIS A 108 31.88 -5.75 17.43
N VAL A 109 31.34 -5.83 16.21
CA VAL A 109 30.19 -5.02 15.77
C VAL A 109 29.17 -5.95 15.15
N THR A 110 27.94 -5.88 15.64
CA THR A 110 26.81 -6.63 15.09
C THR A 110 25.90 -5.69 14.30
N ILE A 111 25.66 -6.05 13.05
CA ILE A 111 24.84 -5.27 12.12
C ILE A 111 23.55 -6.07 11.84
N PRO A 112 22.37 -5.55 12.20
CA PRO A 112 21.11 -6.18 11.84
C PRO A 112 20.87 -6.02 10.34
N ILE A 113 20.49 -7.10 9.67
CA ILE A 113 20.29 -7.16 8.22
C ILE A 113 18.80 -7.25 7.92
N LYS A 114 18.36 -6.49 6.91
CA LYS A 114 17.00 -6.56 6.37
C LYS A 114 17.07 -6.77 4.87
N TYR A 115 16.30 -7.73 4.38
CA TYR A 115 16.15 -8.07 2.98
C TYR A 115 14.82 -7.55 2.47
N GLU A 116 14.86 -6.84 1.36
CA GLU A 116 13.65 -6.43 0.67
C GLU A 116 13.14 -7.59 -0.20
N VAL A 117 11.99 -8.14 0.15
CA VAL A 117 11.35 -9.17 -0.67
C VAL A 117 10.58 -8.51 -1.80
N GLY A 118 10.97 -8.82 -3.04
CA GLY A 118 10.30 -8.32 -4.25
C GLY A 118 9.00 -9.04 -4.55
N LEU A 119 8.01 -8.97 -3.64
CA LEU A 119 6.69 -9.54 -3.88
C LEU A 119 5.78 -8.57 -4.65
N ILE A 120 4.75 -9.11 -5.29
CA ILE A 120 3.76 -8.33 -6.04
C ILE A 120 2.44 -8.40 -5.28
N PHE A 121 2.03 -7.28 -4.67
CA PHE A 121 0.71 -7.13 -4.04
C PHE A 121 -0.17 -6.22 -4.90
N VAL A 122 -1.27 -6.76 -5.42
CA VAL A 122 -2.19 -6.04 -6.31
C VAL A 122 -3.67 -6.30 -5.97
N SER A 123 -4.50 -5.29 -6.24
CA SER A 123 -5.96 -5.40 -6.29
C SER A 123 -6.37 -5.42 -7.75
N VAL A 124 -7.23 -6.37 -8.16
CA VAL A 124 -7.69 -6.48 -9.56
C VAL A 124 -8.37 -5.19 -10.02
N PHE A 125 -9.14 -4.56 -9.13
CA PHE A 125 -9.81 -3.30 -9.39
C PHE A 125 -9.35 -2.25 -8.36
N LYS A 126 -9.00 -1.05 -8.86
CA LYS A 126 -8.68 0.10 -8.00
C LYS A 126 -9.93 0.91 -7.63
N GLU A 127 -10.96 0.85 -8.47
CA GLU A 127 -12.17 1.63 -8.31
C GLU A 127 -13.39 0.82 -8.72
N HIS A 128 -14.47 0.94 -7.94
CA HIS A 128 -15.79 0.43 -8.25
C HIS A 128 -16.77 1.59 -8.28
N HIS A 129 -17.70 1.57 -9.23
CA HIS A 129 -18.75 2.58 -9.34
C HIS A 129 -20.11 1.93 -9.12
N VAL A 130 -20.88 2.46 -8.16
CA VAL A 130 -22.22 2.00 -7.81
C VAL A 130 -23.19 3.16 -7.99
N ILE A 131 -24.26 2.92 -8.74
CA ILE A 131 -25.27 3.93 -9.05
C ILE A 131 -26.54 3.60 -8.30
N ILE A 132 -27.05 4.58 -7.53
CA ILE A 132 -28.36 4.48 -6.88
C ILE A 132 -29.38 5.15 -7.80
N ALA A 133 -30.31 4.35 -8.32
CA ALA A 133 -31.32 4.84 -9.25
C ALA A 133 -32.27 5.83 -8.55
N ALA A 134 -32.80 6.80 -9.30
CA ALA A 134 -33.67 7.82 -8.72
C ALA A 134 -35.02 7.29 -8.21
N ASN A 135 -35.44 6.11 -8.69
CA ASN A 135 -36.64 5.40 -8.27
C ASN A 135 -36.38 4.36 -7.16
N ASP A 136 -35.14 4.20 -6.70
CA ASP A 136 -34.83 3.28 -5.60
C ASP A 136 -35.51 3.77 -4.31
N THR A 137 -36.22 2.86 -3.65
CA THR A 137 -36.93 3.12 -2.38
C THR A 137 -36.35 2.29 -1.25
N ILE A 138 -36.58 2.74 -0.02
CA ILE A 138 -36.11 2.02 1.17
C ILE A 138 -37.13 0.94 1.52
N PRO A 139 -36.76 -0.37 1.47
CA PRO A 139 -37.66 -1.43 1.86
C PRO A 139 -37.92 -1.42 3.37
N ILE A 140 -39.11 -1.87 3.79
CA ILE A 140 -39.49 -2.00 5.21
C ILE A 140 -38.68 -3.11 5.89
N ALA A 141 -38.50 -4.22 5.18
CA ALA A 141 -37.69 -5.35 5.61
C ALA A 141 -36.87 -5.90 4.43
N ILE A 142 -35.68 -6.39 4.74
CA ILE A 142 -34.74 -7.00 3.79
C ILE A 142 -34.78 -8.51 4.02
N ASN A 143 -35.19 -9.25 2.99
CA ASN A 143 -35.32 -10.71 3.04
C ASN A 143 -34.22 -11.42 2.26
N THR A 144 -33.65 -10.76 1.25
CA THR A 144 -32.55 -11.28 0.43
C THR A 144 -31.39 -10.28 0.41
N THR A 145 -30.18 -10.77 0.17
CA THR A 145 -28.98 -9.92 0.07
C THR A 145 -29.05 -8.95 -1.11
N GLU A 146 -29.80 -9.28 -2.15
CA GLU A 146 -30.08 -8.41 -3.31
C GLU A 146 -30.82 -7.12 -2.93
N GLN A 147 -31.72 -7.19 -1.95
CA GLN A 147 -32.45 -6.02 -1.46
C GLN A 147 -31.60 -5.07 -0.61
N ILE A 148 -30.40 -5.50 -0.18
CA ILE A 148 -29.44 -4.63 0.51
C ILE A 148 -28.88 -3.59 -0.46
N GLY A 149 -28.51 -4.05 -1.65
CA GLY A 149 -27.86 -3.25 -2.67
C GLY A 149 -26.88 -4.01 -3.54
N ASP A 150 -26.17 -3.23 -4.36
CA ASP A 150 -25.21 -3.73 -5.34
C ASP A 150 -24.01 -4.37 -4.64
N GLU A 151 -23.53 -5.46 -5.24
CA GLU A 151 -22.40 -6.22 -4.73
C GLU A 151 -21.09 -5.71 -5.33
N VAL A 152 -20.11 -5.54 -4.45
CA VAL A 152 -18.75 -5.13 -4.76
C VAL A 152 -17.82 -6.21 -4.24
N THR A 153 -17.17 -6.93 -5.14
CA THR A 153 -16.19 -7.97 -4.78
C THR A 153 -14.78 -7.45 -4.95
N LEU A 154 -14.04 -7.39 -3.85
CA LEU A 154 -12.65 -6.97 -3.80
C LEU A 154 -11.77 -8.20 -4.00
N HIS A 155 -10.88 -8.15 -4.98
CA HIS A 155 -9.98 -9.26 -5.33
C HIS A 155 -8.53 -8.85 -5.07
N TYR A 156 -7.93 -9.44 -4.05
CA TYR A 156 -6.53 -9.23 -3.69
C TYR A 156 -5.68 -10.41 -4.12
N ARG A 157 -4.56 -10.13 -4.79
CA ARG A 157 -3.59 -11.12 -5.23
C ARG A 157 -2.21 -10.75 -4.71
N VAL A 158 -1.53 -11.72 -4.10
CA VAL A 158 -0.14 -11.60 -3.65
C VAL A 158 0.67 -12.67 -4.37
N GLU A 159 1.77 -12.29 -4.99
CA GLU A 159 2.65 -13.21 -5.72
C GLU A 159 4.09 -13.08 -5.25
N LYS A 160 4.76 -14.22 -5.17
CA LYS A 160 6.17 -14.32 -4.82
C LYS A 160 7.05 -13.79 -5.97
N GLY A 161 8.10 -13.06 -5.62
CA GLY A 161 9.14 -12.65 -6.55
C GLY A 161 10.19 -13.72 -6.83
N GLU A 162 11.12 -13.41 -7.75
CA GLU A 162 12.06 -14.40 -8.30
C GLU A 162 13.22 -14.81 -7.38
N HIS A 163 13.58 -14.02 -6.35
CA HIS A 163 14.88 -14.17 -5.66
C HIS A 163 14.82 -14.58 -4.18
N PHE A 164 13.72 -14.26 -3.48
CA PHE A 164 13.62 -14.48 -2.03
C PHE A 164 12.52 -15.49 -1.69
N PRO A 165 12.70 -16.32 -0.65
CA PRO A 165 11.63 -17.17 -0.16
C PRO A 165 10.47 -16.31 0.35
N MET A 166 9.25 -16.83 0.20
CA MET A 166 8.06 -16.13 0.67
C MET A 166 8.00 -16.19 2.20
N PRO A 167 8.02 -15.05 2.93
CA PRO A 167 7.81 -15.06 4.37
C PRO A 167 6.36 -15.40 4.72
N ASN A 168 6.12 -15.67 6.01
CA ASN A 168 4.78 -15.56 6.57
C ASN A 168 4.31 -14.10 6.47
N LEU A 169 3.12 -13.89 5.91
CA LEU A 169 2.55 -12.56 5.75
C LEU A 169 1.21 -12.46 6.48
N THR A 170 0.90 -11.26 6.94
CA THR A 170 -0.43 -10.89 7.42
C THR A 170 -1.02 -9.84 6.50
N LEU A 171 -2.18 -10.12 5.94
CA LEU A 171 -2.98 -9.17 5.17
C LEU A 171 -4.13 -8.67 6.04
N GLN A 172 -4.20 -7.36 6.26
CA GLN A 172 -5.25 -6.69 6.99
C GLN A 172 -6.07 -5.81 6.05
N ILE A 173 -7.35 -6.11 5.89
CA ILE A 173 -8.29 -5.35 5.06
C ILE A 173 -9.22 -4.57 5.99
N LEU A 174 -9.28 -3.25 5.82
CA LEU A 174 -10.06 -2.30 6.61
C LEU A 174 -11.08 -1.62 5.71
N PHE A 175 -12.35 -1.67 6.09
CA PHE A 175 -13.42 -1.00 5.36
C PHE A 175 -14.44 -0.32 6.31
N PRO A 176 -14.98 0.86 5.93
CA PRO A 176 -15.98 1.55 6.72
C PRO A 176 -17.31 0.80 6.66
N ASN A 177 -17.65 0.10 7.73
CA ASN A 177 -18.89 -0.67 7.81
C ASN A 177 -20.07 0.17 8.32
N VAL A 178 -19.80 1.20 9.13
CA VAL A 178 -20.83 2.08 9.72
C VAL A 178 -20.41 3.54 9.72
N THR A 179 -21.40 4.45 9.73
CA THR A 179 -21.19 5.89 9.92
C THR A 179 -20.98 6.24 11.39
N ALA A 180 -20.58 7.48 11.68
CA ALA A 180 -20.52 8.02 13.05
C ALA A 180 -21.87 7.90 13.80
N ALA A 181 -22.99 8.04 13.09
CA ALA A 181 -24.34 7.86 13.63
C ALA A 181 -24.77 6.38 13.80
N LYS A 182 -23.88 5.43 13.53
CA LYS A 182 -24.12 3.97 13.52
C LYS A 182 -25.11 3.49 12.45
N ASN A 183 -25.16 4.14 11.28
CA ASN A 183 -25.89 3.62 10.12
C ASN A 183 -24.95 2.72 9.30
N THR A 184 -25.42 1.55 8.85
CA THR A 184 -24.64 0.62 8.02
C THR A 184 -24.32 1.22 6.65
N LEU A 185 -23.08 1.03 6.17
CA LEU A 185 -22.61 1.48 4.86
C LEU A 185 -22.26 0.30 3.95
N LEU A 186 -21.36 -0.57 4.42
CA LEU A 186 -20.91 -1.77 3.72
C LEU A 186 -21.26 -2.99 4.55
N TYR A 187 -21.82 -3.99 3.88
CA TYR A 187 -22.26 -5.24 4.47
C TYR A 187 -21.44 -6.41 3.94
N LEU A 188 -20.73 -7.13 4.81
CA LEU A 188 -19.93 -8.29 4.44
C LEU A 188 -20.83 -9.51 4.18
N THR A 189 -20.89 -9.97 2.92
CA THR A 189 -21.74 -11.11 2.52
C THR A 189 -20.95 -12.40 2.37
N ALA A 190 -19.74 -12.34 1.82
CA ALA A 190 -18.92 -13.52 1.62
C ALA A 190 -17.42 -13.20 1.76
N LEU A 191 -16.68 -14.21 2.20
CA LEU A 191 -15.23 -14.18 2.32
C LEU A 191 -14.68 -15.51 1.82
N SER A 192 -13.84 -15.47 0.79
CA SER A 192 -13.20 -16.66 0.24
C SER A 192 -11.71 -16.42 0.02
N HIS A 193 -10.93 -17.48 0.12
CA HIS A 193 -9.47 -17.41 0.10
C HIS A 193 -8.87 -18.71 -0.45
N SER A 194 -7.60 -18.65 -0.90
CA SER A 194 -6.84 -19.81 -1.34
C SER A 194 -6.47 -20.75 -0.16
N GLN A 195 -6.12 -22.01 -0.45
CA GLN A 195 -5.85 -23.03 0.57
C GLN A 195 -4.77 -22.65 1.61
N ASN A 196 -3.75 -21.89 1.21
CA ASN A 196 -2.64 -21.46 2.08
C ASN A 196 -2.90 -20.13 2.79
N THR A 197 -4.16 -19.75 2.91
CA THR A 197 -4.60 -18.51 3.54
C THR A 197 -5.66 -18.85 4.57
N ILE A 198 -5.63 -18.20 5.73
CA ILE A 198 -6.69 -18.30 6.75
C ILE A 198 -7.13 -16.90 7.10
N CYS A 199 -8.37 -16.55 6.78
CA CYS A 199 -8.93 -15.23 7.06
C CYS A 199 -9.96 -15.26 8.19
N GLN A 200 -9.86 -14.29 9.09
CA GLN A 200 -10.79 -14.05 10.19
C GLN A 200 -11.27 -12.61 10.15
N ALA A 201 -12.59 -12.45 10.07
CA ALA A 201 -13.24 -11.14 10.13
C ALA A 201 -13.52 -10.75 11.59
N SER A 202 -13.36 -9.46 11.90
CA SER A 202 -13.72 -8.88 13.21
C SER A 202 -15.21 -8.99 13.54
N TYR A 203 -16.06 -9.07 12.52
CA TYR A 203 -17.49 -9.31 12.64
C TYR A 203 -17.86 -10.58 11.86
N PRO A 204 -18.89 -11.34 12.31
CA PRO A 204 -19.38 -12.49 11.56
C PRO A 204 -19.72 -12.11 10.12
N VAL A 205 -19.38 -12.98 9.17
CA VAL A 205 -19.86 -12.87 7.78
C VAL A 205 -21.39 -13.01 7.79
N ASP A 206 -22.09 -12.16 7.05
CA ASP A 206 -23.54 -12.07 7.06
C ASP A 206 -24.12 -12.01 8.49
N PRO A 207 -23.78 -10.98 9.30
CA PRO A 207 -24.12 -10.93 10.72
C PRO A 207 -25.63 -10.92 10.97
N LEU A 208 -26.43 -10.45 10.01
CA LEU A 208 -27.89 -10.44 10.07
C LEU A 208 -28.52 -11.76 9.57
N LYS A 209 -27.71 -12.69 9.07
CA LYS A 209 -28.11 -14.00 8.53
C LYS A 209 -29.13 -13.90 7.39
N ILE A 210 -29.06 -12.84 6.60
CA ILE A 210 -30.01 -12.55 5.51
C ILE A 210 -29.87 -13.59 4.39
N SER A 211 -28.65 -14.09 4.14
CA SER A 211 -28.42 -15.14 3.14
C SER A 211 -29.14 -16.46 3.47
N THR A 212 -29.41 -16.71 4.76
CA THR A 212 -30.14 -17.90 5.23
C THR A 212 -31.66 -17.71 5.26
N GLY A 213 -32.17 -16.62 4.69
CA GLY A 213 -33.60 -16.32 4.59
C GLY A 213 -34.20 -15.63 5.81
N LYS A 214 -33.38 -15.13 6.74
CA LYS A 214 -33.86 -14.37 7.89
C LYS A 214 -34.23 -12.95 7.47
N SER A 215 -35.50 -12.59 7.67
CA SER A 215 -35.97 -11.22 7.43
C SER A 215 -35.40 -10.24 8.45
N PHE A 216 -34.86 -9.12 7.96
CA PHE A 216 -34.33 -8.02 8.78
C PHE A 216 -35.15 -6.75 8.58
N VAL A 217 -35.76 -6.24 9.66
CA VAL A 217 -36.51 -4.98 9.62
C VAL A 217 -35.54 -3.80 9.62
N VAL A 218 -35.68 -2.92 8.62
CA VAL A 218 -34.76 -1.77 8.46
C VAL A 218 -35.03 -0.75 9.57
N PRO A 219 -34.04 -0.43 10.42
CA PRO A 219 -34.24 0.56 11.47
C PRO A 219 -34.39 1.95 10.88
N LYS A 220 -35.07 2.85 11.61
CA LYS A 220 -35.09 4.27 11.26
C LYS A 220 -33.66 4.81 11.30
N ILE A 221 -33.17 5.22 10.14
CA ILE A 221 -31.89 5.92 9.98
C ILE A 221 -31.94 7.20 10.80
N LYS A 222 -31.00 7.34 11.73
CA LYS A 222 -30.95 8.43 12.72
C LYS A 222 -30.64 9.76 12.06
N GLU A 223 -29.39 9.93 11.64
CA GLU A 223 -28.89 11.14 10.99
C GLU A 223 -28.32 10.79 9.61
N PRO A 224 -28.72 11.53 8.56
CA PRO A 224 -28.19 11.32 7.21
C PRO A 224 -26.75 11.82 7.13
N THR A 225 -25.90 11.06 6.44
CA THR A 225 -24.49 11.44 6.35
C THR A 225 -24.27 12.60 5.38
N LYS A 226 -23.34 13.49 5.74
CA LYS A 226 -22.96 14.69 4.98
C LYS A 226 -21.58 14.59 4.34
N ASP A 227 -20.77 13.63 4.76
CA ASP A 227 -19.39 13.47 4.33
C ASP A 227 -19.32 12.80 2.97
N THR A 228 -18.51 13.34 2.07
CA THR A 228 -18.35 12.85 0.69
C THR A 228 -17.29 11.77 0.57
N ILE A 229 -16.39 11.64 1.55
CA ILE A 229 -15.34 10.62 1.60
C ILE A 229 -15.35 9.99 2.99
N MET A 230 -15.32 8.67 3.05
CA MET A 230 -15.21 7.92 4.30
C MET A 230 -14.11 6.90 4.21
N ASP A 231 -13.20 6.97 5.17
CA ASP A 231 -12.05 6.10 5.29
C ASP A 231 -11.85 5.65 6.74
N CYS A 232 -10.96 4.68 6.94
CA CYS A 232 -10.71 4.08 8.25
C CYS A 232 -9.78 4.88 9.17
N ASP A 233 -9.26 6.02 8.70
CA ASP A 233 -8.49 6.92 9.57
C ASP A 233 -9.44 7.82 10.37
N THR A 234 -10.60 8.14 9.78
CA THR A 234 -11.61 9.03 10.38
C THR A 234 -12.79 8.27 10.98
N TYR A 235 -13.17 7.12 10.40
CA TYR A 235 -14.37 6.37 10.78
C TYR A 235 -14.05 5.01 11.42
N SER A 236 -15.00 4.52 12.23
CA SER A 236 -14.97 3.16 12.74
C SER A 236 -15.08 2.15 11.60
N CYS A 237 -14.10 1.25 11.50
CA CYS A 237 -14.04 0.25 10.46
C CYS A 237 -14.14 -1.18 10.99
N ALA A 238 -14.64 -2.06 10.12
CA ALA A 238 -14.46 -3.49 10.28
C ALA A 238 -13.12 -3.89 9.66
N SER A 239 -12.46 -4.86 10.30
CA SER A 239 -11.22 -5.46 9.81
C SER A 239 -11.42 -6.93 9.42
N ILE A 240 -10.70 -7.36 8.40
CA ILE A 240 -10.50 -8.77 8.04
C ILE A 240 -9.00 -9.02 8.08
N ASN A 241 -8.57 -9.95 8.92
CA ASN A 241 -7.17 -10.32 9.08
C ASN A 241 -6.95 -11.69 8.46
N CYS A 242 -6.02 -11.80 7.53
CA CYS A 242 -5.65 -13.03 6.87
C CYS A 242 -4.20 -13.39 7.18
N ALA A 243 -3.98 -14.58 7.70
CA ALA A 243 -2.65 -15.19 7.81
C ALA A 243 -2.35 -15.94 6.51
N LEU A 244 -1.22 -15.61 5.87
CA LEU A 244 -0.78 -16.15 4.60
C LEU A 244 0.44 -17.04 4.85
N VAL A 245 0.25 -18.35 4.72
CA VAL A 245 1.31 -19.37 4.90
C VAL A 245 2.15 -19.47 3.62
N PRO A 246 3.49 -19.54 3.68
CA PRO A 246 4.39 -19.49 2.53
C PRO A 246 3.94 -20.32 1.31
N SER A 247 3.72 -19.63 0.20
CA SER A 247 3.23 -20.15 -1.08
C SER A 247 3.58 -19.17 -2.19
N ASP A 248 3.53 -19.62 -3.44
CA ASP A 248 3.90 -18.76 -4.58
C ASP A 248 2.83 -17.72 -4.91
N ILE A 249 1.54 -18.07 -4.71
CA ILE A 249 0.40 -17.21 -5.05
C ILE A 249 -0.69 -17.31 -3.98
N TYR A 250 -1.23 -16.15 -3.61
CA TYR A 250 -2.38 -16.01 -2.73
C TYR A 250 -3.49 -15.23 -3.39
N GLN A 251 -4.72 -15.62 -3.08
CA GLN A 251 -5.92 -14.95 -3.54
C GLN A 251 -6.90 -14.82 -2.38
N VAL A 252 -7.36 -13.60 -2.12
CA VAL A 252 -8.37 -13.28 -1.11
C VAL A 252 -9.46 -12.46 -1.78
N ASN A 253 -10.69 -12.97 -1.72
CA ASN A 253 -11.86 -12.33 -2.28
C ASN A 253 -12.82 -11.94 -1.16
N VAL A 254 -13.18 -10.67 -1.10
CA VAL A 254 -14.10 -10.11 -0.11
C VAL A 254 -15.32 -9.55 -0.84
N SER A 255 -16.49 -10.15 -0.62
CA SER A 255 -17.74 -9.65 -1.21
C SER A 255 -18.47 -8.78 -0.19
N LEU A 256 -18.67 -7.52 -0.59
CA LEU A 256 -19.36 -6.50 0.18
C LEU A 256 -20.61 -6.07 -0.57
N ARG A 257 -21.67 -5.68 0.13
CA ARG A 257 -22.83 -5.01 -0.45
C ARG A 257 -22.97 -3.59 0.06
N VAL A 258 -23.22 -2.66 -0.85
CA VAL A 258 -23.52 -1.27 -0.50
C VAL A 258 -24.91 -1.23 0.12
N TRP A 259 -25.01 -0.68 1.33
CA TRP A 259 -26.28 -0.58 2.05
C TRP A 259 -27.13 0.57 1.49
N LYS A 260 -27.90 0.29 0.42
CA LYS A 260 -28.73 1.29 -0.27
C LYS A 260 -29.61 2.12 0.66
N PRO A 261 -30.28 1.58 1.70
CA PRO A 261 -31.11 2.38 2.59
C PRO A 261 -30.42 3.61 3.18
N THR A 262 -29.17 3.45 3.63
CA THR A 262 -28.38 4.53 4.22
C THR A 262 -27.99 5.56 3.16
N ILE A 263 -27.57 5.08 1.99
CA ILE A 263 -27.14 5.96 0.89
C ILE A 263 -28.31 6.78 0.37
N ILE A 264 -29.48 6.18 0.12
CA ILE A 264 -30.69 6.87 -0.38
C ILE A 264 -31.01 8.08 0.52
N LYS A 265 -30.96 7.91 1.85
CA LYS A 265 -31.28 8.97 2.80
C LYS A 265 -30.15 9.96 3.06
N ALA A 266 -28.92 9.69 2.62
CA ALA A 266 -27.79 10.60 2.78
C ALA A 266 -28.06 11.96 2.11
N SER A 267 -27.58 13.06 2.67
CA SER A 267 -27.81 14.42 2.14
C SER A 267 -26.83 14.81 1.03
N ILE A 268 -26.06 13.85 0.52
CA ILE A 268 -25.05 14.01 -0.52
C ILE A 268 -25.46 13.31 -1.81
N HIS A 269 -24.95 13.83 -2.92
CA HIS A 269 -25.17 13.26 -4.25
C HIS A 269 -24.20 12.13 -4.58
N SER A 270 -22.95 12.26 -4.11
CA SER A 270 -21.91 11.26 -4.27
C SER A 270 -21.18 10.99 -2.95
N LEU A 271 -20.75 9.74 -2.77
CA LEU A 271 -20.01 9.25 -1.62
C LEU A 271 -18.87 8.34 -2.11
N THR A 272 -17.67 8.53 -1.59
CA THR A 272 -16.54 7.65 -1.85
C THR A 272 -16.18 6.91 -0.57
N LEU A 273 -16.30 5.59 -0.59
CA LEU A 273 -15.84 4.72 0.49
C LEU A 273 -14.45 4.19 0.14
N VAL A 274 -13.49 4.35 1.05
CA VAL A 274 -12.11 3.89 0.86
C VAL A 274 -11.87 2.62 1.66
N VAL A 275 -11.51 1.54 0.97
CA VAL A 275 -11.09 0.28 1.57
C VAL A 275 -9.57 0.19 1.53
N LYS A 276 -8.94 0.00 2.68
CA LYS A 276 -7.47 -0.08 2.81
C LYS A 276 -7.05 -1.53 3.05
N ALA A 277 -6.10 -2.01 2.27
CA ALA A 277 -5.50 -3.32 2.45
C ALA A 277 -4.01 -3.15 2.78
N LEU A 278 -3.59 -3.66 3.94
CA LEU A 278 -2.24 -3.54 4.45
C LEU A 278 -1.61 -4.93 4.52
N LEU A 279 -0.51 -5.12 3.80
CA LEU A 279 0.30 -6.33 3.85
C LEU A 279 1.48 -6.10 4.79
N ARG A 280 1.79 -7.07 5.65
CA ARG A 280 2.95 -7.02 6.55
C ARG A 280 3.64 -8.38 6.57
N SER A 281 4.96 -8.37 6.71
CA SER A 281 5.74 -9.57 6.98
C SER A 281 5.80 -9.81 8.48
N GLU A 282 5.62 -11.05 8.90
CA GLU A 282 5.84 -11.45 10.30
C GLU A 282 7.33 -11.61 10.59
N ASN A 283 8.16 -11.77 9.55
CA ASN A 283 9.60 -11.90 9.69
C ASN A 283 10.25 -10.50 9.69
N SER A 284 10.91 -10.16 10.80
CA SER A 284 11.55 -8.85 10.99
C SER A 284 12.72 -8.54 10.05
N SER A 285 13.33 -9.59 9.49
CA SER A 285 14.45 -9.52 8.55
C SER A 285 13.99 -9.46 7.10
N LEU A 286 12.73 -9.81 6.79
CA LEU A 286 12.18 -9.78 5.43
C LEU A 286 11.17 -8.64 5.31
N ILE A 287 11.64 -7.49 4.85
CA ILE A 287 10.83 -6.28 4.71
C ILE A 287 10.15 -6.21 3.35
N LEU A 288 8.95 -5.63 3.35
CA LEU A 288 8.21 -5.34 2.13
C LEU A 288 8.61 -3.97 1.60
N ARG A 289 8.67 -3.85 0.28
CA ARG A 289 8.79 -2.56 -0.37
C ARG A 289 7.54 -1.72 -0.10
N ASN A 290 7.74 -0.42 0.14
CA ASN A 290 6.69 0.46 0.67
C ASN A 290 5.48 0.61 -0.28
N ASP A 291 5.72 0.52 -1.60
CA ASP A 291 4.69 0.55 -2.65
C ASP A 291 3.84 -0.74 -2.70
N HIS A 292 4.35 -1.85 -2.20
CA HIS A 292 3.65 -3.13 -2.12
C HIS A 292 3.13 -3.45 -0.71
N GLN A 293 3.16 -2.47 0.20
CA GLN A 293 2.67 -2.64 1.56
C GLN A 293 1.22 -2.22 1.75
N LYS A 294 0.74 -1.27 0.94
CA LYS A 294 -0.58 -0.64 1.10
C LYS A 294 -1.29 -0.51 -0.24
N LEU A 295 -2.53 -0.97 -0.30
CA LEU A 295 -3.43 -0.76 -1.42
C LEU A 295 -4.70 -0.10 -0.93
N GLU A 296 -5.19 0.85 -1.72
CA GLU A 296 -6.48 1.49 -1.49
C GLU A 296 -7.40 1.21 -2.68
N THR A 297 -8.60 0.74 -2.37
CA THR A 297 -9.67 0.53 -3.34
C THR A 297 -10.80 1.49 -3.04
N MET A 298 -11.20 2.26 -4.04
CA MET A 298 -12.29 3.23 -3.92
C MET A 298 -13.61 2.63 -4.38
N ILE A 299 -14.67 2.82 -3.61
CA ILE A 299 -16.04 2.50 -4.01
C ILE A 299 -16.77 3.83 -4.11
N LYS A 300 -16.92 4.33 -5.33
CA LYS A 300 -17.65 5.56 -5.63
C LYS A 300 -19.13 5.24 -5.81
N ILE A 301 -19.95 5.90 -5.03
CA ILE A 301 -21.40 5.75 -5.04
C ILE A 301 -21.99 7.08 -5.47
N SER A 302 -22.82 7.08 -6.51
CA SER A 302 -23.52 8.27 -6.99
C SER A 302 -25.02 8.01 -7.05
N LYS A 303 -25.82 9.03 -6.75
CA LYS A 303 -27.26 8.99 -6.96
C LYS A 303 -27.58 9.47 -8.36
N GLU A 304 -28.52 8.86 -9.05
CA GLU A 304 -29.13 9.49 -10.21
C GLU A 304 -30.07 10.59 -9.74
N LEU A 305 -30.04 11.73 -10.42
CA LEU A 305 -31.11 12.69 -10.25
C LEU A 305 -32.37 12.11 -10.90
N PRO A 306 -33.55 12.25 -10.25
CA PRO A 306 -34.79 11.96 -10.94
C PRO A 306 -34.85 12.79 -12.21
N PRO A 307 -35.33 12.21 -13.33
CA PRO A 307 -35.49 12.96 -14.57
C PRO A 307 -36.32 14.20 -14.25
N GLY A 308 -35.70 15.37 -14.43
CA GLY A 308 -36.35 16.64 -14.12
C GLY A 308 -37.67 16.71 -14.87
N THR A 309 -38.78 16.76 -14.14
CA THR A 309 -40.07 17.00 -14.77
C THR A 309 -40.06 18.46 -15.21
N VAL A 310 -39.91 18.70 -16.51
CA VAL A 310 -39.96 20.06 -17.06
C VAL A 310 -41.31 20.68 -16.67
N PRO A 311 -41.34 21.83 -15.96
CA PRO A 311 -42.60 22.42 -15.53
C PRO A 311 -43.50 22.69 -16.74
N LEU A 312 -44.78 22.36 -16.63
CA LEU A 312 -45.76 22.56 -17.71
C LEU A 312 -45.79 24.01 -18.22
N TRP A 313 -45.55 24.98 -17.34
CA TRP A 313 -45.44 26.39 -17.70
C TRP A 313 -44.32 26.68 -18.71
N VAL A 314 -43.18 25.98 -18.62
CA VAL A 314 -42.06 26.13 -19.57
C VAL A 314 -42.45 25.60 -20.95
N ILE A 315 -43.18 24.48 -20.99
CA ILE A 315 -43.70 23.90 -22.25
C ILE A 315 -44.70 24.86 -22.89
N LEU A 316 -45.65 25.38 -22.11
CA LEU A 316 -46.63 26.36 -22.59
C LEU A 316 -45.93 27.62 -23.12
N LEU A 317 -44.96 28.16 -22.38
CA LEU A 317 -44.21 29.35 -22.77
C LEU A 317 -43.44 29.12 -24.07
N SER A 318 -42.84 27.94 -24.26
CA SER A 318 -42.17 27.56 -25.51
C SER A 318 -43.13 27.49 -26.69
N ILE A 319 -44.36 27.00 -26.50
CA ILE A 319 -45.39 26.94 -27.55
C ILE A 319 -45.83 28.36 -27.95
N PHE A 320 -46.11 29.23 -26.96
CA PHE A 320 -46.49 30.62 -27.24
C PHE A 320 -45.38 31.39 -27.95
N ALA A 321 -44.13 31.24 -27.51
CA ALA A 321 -42.97 31.84 -28.17
C ALA A 321 -42.80 31.34 -29.62
N GLY A 322 -42.95 30.03 -29.83
CA GLY A 322 -42.88 29.41 -31.16
C GLY A 322 -43.98 29.91 -32.10
N LEU A 323 -45.23 30.00 -31.61
CA LEU A 323 -46.35 30.53 -32.39
C LEU A 323 -46.18 32.02 -32.72
N LEU A 324 -45.64 32.81 -31.78
CA LEU A 324 -45.37 34.23 -32.00
C LEU A 324 -44.31 34.44 -33.08
N ILE A 325 -43.21 33.67 -33.04
CA ILE A 325 -42.17 33.69 -34.08
C ILE A 325 -42.75 33.26 -35.43
N LEU A 326 -43.55 32.19 -35.46
CA LEU A 326 -44.20 31.70 -36.68
C LEU A 326 -45.13 32.77 -37.28
N ALA A 327 -45.92 33.45 -36.46
CA ALA A 327 -46.80 34.53 -36.91
C ALA A 327 -46.01 35.71 -37.49
N LEU A 328 -44.90 36.11 -36.84
CA LEU A 328 -44.01 37.15 -37.35
C LEU A 328 -43.37 36.75 -38.69
N LEU A 329 -42.96 35.49 -38.86
CA LEU A 329 -42.44 34.97 -40.13
C LEU A 329 -43.49 35.02 -41.25
N ILE A 330 -44.71 34.56 -40.98
CA ILE A 330 -45.81 34.64 -41.96
C ILE A 330 -46.06 36.09 -42.36
N PHE A 331 -46.07 37.00 -41.39
CA PHE A 331 -46.25 38.44 -41.65
C PHE A 331 -45.12 39.02 -42.51
N ALA A 332 -43.87 38.67 -42.21
CA ALA A 332 -42.71 39.09 -43.00
C ALA A 332 -42.77 38.54 -44.44
N LEU A 333 -43.08 37.25 -44.61
CA LEU A 333 -43.23 36.62 -45.93
C LEU A 333 -44.40 37.19 -46.73
N TRP A 334 -45.50 37.53 -46.07
CA TRP A 334 -46.63 38.22 -46.69
C TRP A 334 -46.25 39.63 -47.16
N LYS A 335 -45.53 40.40 -46.34
CA LYS A 335 -45.02 41.72 -46.73
C LYS A 335 -43.97 41.67 -47.83
N ALA A 336 -43.13 40.63 -47.86
CA ALA A 336 -42.17 40.38 -48.93
C ALA A 336 -42.84 39.91 -50.25
N GLY A 337 -44.16 39.74 -50.28
CA GLY A 337 -44.91 39.40 -51.49
C GLY A 337 -44.88 37.91 -51.87
N PHE A 338 -44.36 37.04 -51.00
CA PHE A 338 -44.22 35.59 -51.27
C PHE A 338 -45.56 34.89 -51.53
N PHE A 339 -46.65 35.36 -50.91
CA PHE A 339 -48.00 34.78 -51.07
C PHE A 339 -48.81 35.36 -52.24
N LYS A 340 -48.28 36.32 -53.02
CA LYS A 340 -48.95 36.82 -54.23
C LYS A 340 -48.71 35.87 -55.40
N ARG A 341 -49.55 34.84 -55.56
CA ARG A 341 -49.61 34.07 -56.82
C ARG A 341 -50.62 34.70 -57.78
N PRO A 342 -50.28 34.91 -59.07
CA PRO A 342 -51.28 35.24 -60.08
C PRO A 342 -52.10 33.98 -60.38
N LEU A 343 -53.41 34.04 -60.13
CA LEU A 343 -54.37 33.08 -60.65
C LEU A 343 -54.31 33.11 -62.18
N LYS A 344 -53.74 32.07 -62.81
CA LYS A 344 -53.90 31.83 -64.25
C LYS A 344 -55.36 31.52 -64.53
N LYS A 345 -56.15 32.55 -64.86
CA LYS A 345 -57.37 32.37 -65.66
C LYS A 345 -56.90 31.92 -67.05
N LYS A 346 -56.96 30.61 -67.34
CA LYS A 346 -56.98 30.17 -68.74
C LYS A 346 -58.39 30.47 -69.26
N MET A 347 -58.41 31.42 -70.21
CA MET A 347 -59.57 31.95 -70.88
C MET A 347 -60.21 30.88 -71.78
N GLU A 348 -61.55 30.82 -71.74
CA GLU A 348 -62.36 30.39 -72.88
C GLU A 348 -62.01 31.24 -74.11
N LYS A 349 -61.89 30.59 -75.26
CA LYS A 349 -62.36 31.13 -76.53
C LYS A 349 -62.71 30.00 -77.49
#